data_AF-A0A059Q0I6-F1
#
_entry.id   AF-A0A059Q0I6-F1
#
_cell.length_a   1.000
_cell.length_b   1.000
_cell.length_c   1.000
_cell.angle_alpha   90.00
_cell.angle_beta   90.00
_cell.angle_gamma   90.00
#
_symmetry.space_group_name_H-M   'P 1'
#
loop_
_entity.id
_entity.type
_entity.pdbx_description
1 polymer ?
#
loop_
_entity_poly.entity_id
_entity_poly.type
_entity_poly.pdbx_seq_one_letter_code
_entity_poly.pdbx_strand_id
1 'polypeptide(L)'
;MAHDMDKKPEPHLLQSITIRCGEVIDSIAFSYVDHSGNPQTIGPWGGPGGTDSLIQLKPLEFVQGISGTFGPFGTSANVITSLTVATSQGRGYGPYGQGGGTPFNLPGGE
;
A
#
# COMPACT_ATOMS: atom_id res chain seq x y z
N MET A 1 -0.58 5.43 -15.04
CA MET A 1 -0.94 4.34 -14.10
C MET A 1 -1.79 4.79 -12.91
N ALA A 2 -2.08 6.09 -12.71
CA ALA A 2 -3.08 6.57 -11.74
C ALA A 2 -4.52 6.67 -12.31
N HIS A 3 -4.68 6.64 -13.65
CA HIS A 3 -5.96 6.80 -14.36
C HIS A 3 -7.02 5.71 -14.08
N ASP A 4 -6.68 4.67 -13.33
CA ASP A 4 -7.63 3.63 -12.94
C ASP A 4 -8.50 4.07 -11.74
N MET A 5 -7.98 4.95 -10.88
CA MET A 5 -8.78 5.59 -9.83
C MET A 5 -9.81 6.57 -10.43
N ASP A 6 -9.44 7.32 -11.48
CA ASP A 6 -10.32 8.31 -12.12
C ASP A 6 -11.59 7.68 -12.74
N LYS A 7 -11.56 6.38 -13.02
CA LYS A 7 -12.69 5.63 -13.62
C LYS A 7 -13.54 4.89 -12.60
N LYS A 8 -13.18 4.93 -11.33
CA LYS A 8 -13.79 4.12 -10.28
C LYS A 8 -14.64 4.99 -9.35
N PRO A 9 -15.69 4.42 -8.74
CA PRO A 9 -16.49 5.15 -7.76
C PRO A 9 -15.62 5.71 -6.64
N GLU A 10 -15.99 6.87 -6.10
CA GLU A 10 -15.26 7.52 -5.02
C GLU A 10 -15.06 6.58 -3.82
N PRO A 11 -13.82 6.41 -3.33
CA PRO A 11 -13.55 5.58 -2.18
C PRO A 11 -14.18 6.12 -0.90
N HIS A 12 -14.95 5.28 -0.19
CA HIS A 12 -15.51 5.63 1.11
C HIS A 12 -14.75 4.96 2.27
N LEU A 13 -14.54 3.65 2.20
CA LEU A 13 -13.90 2.90 3.29
C LEU A 13 -12.88 1.88 2.76
N LEU A 14 -11.60 2.08 3.07
CA LEU A 14 -10.54 1.11 2.76
C LEU A 14 -10.77 -0.19 3.55
N GLN A 15 -10.73 -1.34 2.87
CA GLN A 15 -10.93 -2.66 3.49
C GLN A 15 -9.64 -3.46 3.59
N SER A 16 -8.84 -3.47 2.52
CA SER A 16 -7.59 -4.22 2.51
C SER A 16 -6.52 -3.57 1.66
N ILE A 17 -5.27 -3.85 2.01
CA ILE A 17 -4.10 -3.54 1.20
C ILE A 17 -3.38 -4.85 0.94
N THR A 18 -3.04 -5.13 -0.32
CA THR A 18 -2.18 -6.25 -0.71
C THR A 18 -0.84 -5.68 -1.15
N ILE A 19 0.23 -6.12 -0.51
CA ILE A 19 1.60 -5.75 -0.85
C ILE A 19 2.33 -7.00 -1.32
N ARG A 20 2.94 -6.94 -2.50
CA ARG A 20 3.88 -7.97 -2.97
C ARG A 20 5.30 -7.45 -2.78
N CYS A 21 6.15 -8.24 -2.15
CA CYS A 21 7.54 -7.88 -1.98
C CYS A 21 8.50 -9.08 -1.99
N GLY A 22 9.70 -8.84 -2.49
CA GLY A 22 10.91 -9.61 -2.25
C GLY A 22 11.93 -8.77 -1.48
N GLU A 23 13.01 -8.36 -2.15
CA GLU A 23 13.95 -7.38 -1.60
C GLU A 23 13.38 -5.96 -1.58
N VAL A 24 12.54 -5.63 -2.56
CA VAL A 24 11.83 -4.35 -2.70
C VAL A 24 10.33 -4.59 -2.84
N ILE A 25 9.55 -3.51 -2.90
CA ILE A 25 8.12 -3.61 -3.18
C ILE A 25 7.93 -3.89 -4.69
N ASP A 26 7.32 -5.02 -5.01
CA ASP A 26 7.05 -5.45 -6.38
C ASP A 26 5.73 -4.88 -6.91
N SER A 27 4.68 -4.91 -6.09
CA SER A 27 3.39 -4.29 -6.43
C SER A 27 2.50 -4.02 -5.22
N ILE A 28 1.53 -3.14 -5.41
CA ILE A 28 0.52 -2.78 -4.42
C ILE A 28 -0.86 -2.87 -5.08
N ALA A 29 -1.82 -3.44 -4.36
CA ALA A 29 -3.24 -3.38 -4.67
C ALA A 29 -4.01 -2.99 -3.40
N PHE A 30 -5.23 -2.50 -3.55
CA PHE A 30 -6.11 -2.29 -2.40
C PHE A 30 -7.56 -2.53 -2.77
N SER A 31 -8.37 -2.77 -1.74
CA SER A 31 -9.82 -2.84 -1.87
C SER A 31 -10.49 -1.85 -0.92
N TYR A 32 -11.60 -1.27 -1.37
CA TYR A 32 -12.41 -0.33 -0.60
C TYR A 32 -13.89 -0.54 -0.90
N VAL A 33 -14.74 0.01 -0.04
CA VAL A 33 -16.17 0.12 -0.29
C VAL A 33 -16.47 1.53 -0.78
N ASP A 34 -17.27 1.67 -1.84
CA ASP A 34 -17.77 2.97 -2.28
C ASP A 34 -18.94 3.46 -1.41
N HIS A 35 -19.40 4.69 -1.66
CA HIS A 35 -20.53 5.28 -0.92
C HIS A 35 -21.87 4.53 -1.11
N SER A 36 -21.98 3.68 -2.12
CA SER A 36 -23.15 2.83 -2.35
C SER A 36 -23.04 1.46 -1.65
N GLY A 37 -21.94 1.20 -0.94
CA GLY A 37 -21.70 -0.07 -0.26
C GLY A 37 -21.10 -1.16 -1.16
N ASN A 38 -20.68 -0.85 -2.38
CA ASN A 38 -20.12 -1.86 -3.29
C ASN A 38 -18.59 -1.98 -3.10
N PRO A 39 -18.06 -3.22 -3.04
CA PRO A 39 -16.63 -3.43 -2.98
C PRO A 39 -15.97 -3.12 -4.32
N GLN A 40 -14.86 -2.38 -4.28
CA GLN A 40 -14.00 -2.04 -5.38
C GLN A 40 -12.59 -2.54 -5.09
N THR A 41 -11.94 -3.14 -6.08
CA THR A 41 -10.53 -3.52 -6.01
C THR A 41 -9.75 -2.79 -7.09
N ILE A 42 -8.58 -2.25 -6.73
CA ILE A 42 -7.70 -1.45 -7.57
C ILE A 42 -6.29 -2.06 -7.58
N GLY A 43 -5.67 -2.04 -8.77
CA GLY A 43 -4.35 -2.64 -9.01
C GLY A 43 -4.46 -4.11 -9.44
N PRO A 44 -3.39 -4.91 -9.28
CA PRO A 44 -2.09 -4.51 -8.73
C PRO A 44 -1.36 -3.53 -9.65
N TRP A 45 -0.70 -2.54 -9.05
CA TRP A 45 0.26 -1.68 -9.74
C TRP A 45 1.67 -2.11 -9.42
N GLY A 46 2.41 -2.50 -10.46
CA GLY A 46 3.76 -3.03 -10.35
C GLY A 46 3.91 -4.37 -11.08
N GLY A 47 4.91 -5.14 -10.69
CA GLY A 47 5.24 -6.44 -11.29
C GLY A 47 4.66 -7.64 -10.53
N PRO A 48 4.77 -8.84 -11.12
CA PRO A 48 4.28 -10.10 -10.54
C PRO A 48 5.23 -10.72 -9.50
N GLY A 49 6.38 -10.07 -9.22
CA GLY A 49 7.39 -10.57 -8.31
C GLY A 49 6.93 -10.63 -6.84
N GLY A 50 7.86 -11.06 -5.98
CA GLY A 50 7.65 -11.12 -4.54
C GLY A 50 6.58 -12.12 -4.07
N THR A 51 6.27 -12.04 -2.79
CA THR A 51 5.22 -12.82 -2.13
C THR A 51 4.10 -11.90 -1.63
N ASP A 52 2.85 -12.36 -1.72
CA ASP A 52 1.69 -11.60 -1.25
C ASP A 52 1.66 -11.48 0.28
N SER A 53 1.42 -10.26 0.75
CA SER A 53 1.04 -9.95 2.12
C SER A 53 -0.27 -9.18 2.11
N LEU A 54 -1.30 -9.77 2.73
CA LEU A 54 -2.63 -9.16 2.85
C LEU A 54 -2.79 -8.49 4.21
N ILE A 55 -3.05 -7.19 4.19
CA ILE A 55 -3.46 -6.40 5.34
C ILE A 55 -4.98 -6.28 5.28
N GLN A 56 -5.69 -6.96 6.18
CA GLN A 56 -7.13 -6.76 6.37
C GLN A 56 -7.37 -5.78 7.52
N LEU A 57 -8.05 -4.68 7.21
CA LEU A 57 -8.48 -3.70 8.21
C LEU A 57 -9.74 -4.20 8.90
N LYS A 58 -9.76 -4.12 10.22
CA LYS A 58 -10.97 -4.42 11.02
C LYS A 58 -12.02 -3.33 10.85
N PRO A 59 -13.29 -3.60 11.22
CA PRO A 59 -14.29 -2.53 11.32
C PRO A 59 -13.77 -1.39 12.20
N LEU A 60 -13.90 -0.14 11.72
CA LEU A 60 -13.41 1.10 12.34
C LEU A 60 -11.87 1.24 12.41
N GLU A 61 -11.09 0.27 11.93
CA GLU A 61 -9.65 0.40 11.76
C GLU A 61 -9.37 1.14 10.45
N PHE A 62 -8.58 2.21 10.53
CA PHE A 62 -8.17 2.98 9.36
C PHE A 62 -6.66 3.18 9.37
N VAL A 63 -6.09 3.41 8.19
CA VAL A 63 -4.66 3.71 8.05
C VAL A 63 -4.40 5.12 8.57
N GLN A 64 -3.50 5.23 9.54
CA GLN A 64 -3.08 6.49 10.15
C GLN A 64 -1.74 6.99 9.62
N GLY A 65 -1.00 6.15 8.90
CA GLY A 65 0.23 6.58 8.25
C GLY A 65 0.86 5.48 7.43
N ILE A 66 1.68 5.90 6.47
CA ILE A 66 2.49 5.02 5.64
C ILE A 66 3.92 5.55 5.71
N SER A 67 4.85 4.68 6.09
CA SER A 67 6.27 5.01 6.13
C SER A 67 7.06 3.97 5.35
N GLY A 68 8.30 4.27 5.01
CA GLY A 68 9.14 3.35 4.28
C GLY A 68 10.44 3.98 3.82
N THR A 69 11.08 3.33 2.86
CA THR A 69 12.29 3.82 2.21
C THR A 69 12.18 3.70 0.70
N PHE A 70 12.86 4.59 -0.02
CA PHE A 70 13.04 4.48 -1.46
C PHE A 70 14.50 4.64 -1.84
N GLY A 71 14.90 4.03 -2.95
CA GLY A 71 16.28 4.07 -3.40
C GLY A 71 16.52 3.26 -4.68
N PRO A 72 17.78 3.19 -5.14
CA PRO A 72 18.13 2.42 -6.33
C PRO A 72 18.06 0.92 -6.06
N PHE A 73 17.59 0.16 -7.04
CA PHE A 73 17.58 -1.31 -7.02
C PHE A 73 17.82 -1.87 -8.43
N GLY A 74 18.88 -2.65 -8.59
CA GLY A 74 19.31 -3.15 -9.90
C GLY A 74 19.56 -2.01 -10.88
N THR A 75 18.83 -2.00 -12.00
CA THR A 75 18.91 -0.95 -13.03
C THR A 75 17.94 0.22 -12.78
N SER A 76 17.05 0.11 -11.80
CA SER A 76 16.08 1.16 -11.48
C SER A 76 16.68 2.16 -10.50
N ALA A 77 16.72 3.43 -10.89
CA ALA A 77 17.32 4.49 -10.08
C ALA A 77 16.50 4.81 -8.81
N ASN A 78 15.19 4.58 -8.84
CA ASN A 78 14.33 4.85 -7.69
C ASN A 78 13.14 3.89 -7.64
N VAL A 79 13.08 3.08 -6.60
CA VAL A 79 11.96 2.18 -6.27
C VAL A 79 11.63 2.29 -4.79
N ILE A 80 10.42 1.87 -4.40
CA ILE A 80 10.09 1.71 -2.98
C ILE A 80 10.78 0.43 -2.48
N THR A 81 11.73 0.58 -1.57
CA THR A 81 12.54 -0.52 -1.03
C THR A 81 11.97 -1.09 0.25
N SER A 82 11.20 -0.28 1.01
CA SER A 82 10.37 -0.78 2.09
C SER A 82 9.09 0.00 2.28
N LEU A 83 8.08 -0.66 2.87
CA LEU A 83 6.81 -0.03 3.22
C LEU A 83 6.29 -0.60 4.54
N THR A 84 5.79 0.29 5.40
CA THR A 84 5.13 -0.03 6.66
C THR A 84 3.84 0.76 6.75
N VAL A 85 2.73 0.08 7.05
CA VAL A 85 1.40 0.69 7.21
C VAL A 85 1.06 0.74 8.69
N ALA A 86 0.84 1.93 9.22
CA ALA A 86 0.36 2.13 10.59
C ALA A 86 -1.15 2.36 10.59
N THR A 87 -1.87 1.74 11.54
CA THR A 87 -3.32 1.91 11.68
C THR A 87 -3.71 2.57 13.00
N SER A 88 -4.93 3.10 13.05
CA SER A 88 -5.54 3.74 14.23
C SER A 88 -5.59 2.85 15.47
N GLN A 89 -5.47 1.54 15.30
CA GLN A 89 -5.42 0.55 16.38
C GLN A 89 -4.00 0.37 16.97
N GLY A 90 -3.03 1.21 16.57
CA GLY A 90 -1.63 1.10 16.99
C GLY A 90 -0.89 -0.09 16.38
N ARG A 91 -1.44 -0.69 15.32
CA ARG A 91 -0.81 -1.83 14.61
C ARG A 91 0.05 -1.30 13.47
N GLY A 92 1.30 -1.79 13.40
CA GLY A 92 2.18 -1.63 12.26
C GLY A 92 2.23 -2.91 11.44
N TYR A 93 1.93 -2.82 10.15
CA TYR A 93 2.07 -3.92 9.19
C TYR A 93 3.33 -3.70 8.35
N GLY A 94 4.26 -4.64 8.38
CA GLY A 94 5.58 -4.54 7.76
C GLY A 94 6.72 -4.53 8.80
N PRO A 95 7.92 -4.05 8.44
CA PRO A 95 8.26 -3.56 7.10
C PRO A 95 8.19 -4.68 6.05
N TYR A 96 7.61 -4.36 4.90
CA TYR A 96 7.67 -5.18 3.69
C TYR A 96 8.87 -4.75 2.85
N GLY A 97 9.58 -5.69 2.23
CA GLY A 97 10.88 -5.44 1.61
C GLY A 97 12.03 -5.37 2.62
N GLN A 98 13.26 -5.24 2.12
CA GLN A 98 14.49 -5.18 2.95
C GLN A 98 14.89 -3.74 3.30
N GLY A 99 14.29 -2.75 2.64
CA GLY A 99 14.58 -1.34 2.87
C GLY A 99 15.90 -0.86 2.26
N GLY A 100 16.43 0.24 2.81
CA GLY A 100 17.63 0.90 2.32
C GLY A 100 17.34 2.08 1.38
N GLY A 101 18.25 3.06 1.38
CA GLY A 101 18.05 4.34 0.71
C GLY A 101 17.47 5.41 1.66
N THR A 102 16.61 6.27 1.12
CA THR A 102 16.09 7.46 1.82
C THR A 102 14.75 7.16 2.48
N PRO A 103 14.55 7.46 3.77
CA PRO A 103 13.28 7.27 4.44
C PRO A 103 12.23 8.30 4.01
N PHE A 104 10.97 7.87 4.02
CA PHE A 104 9.81 8.75 3.87
C PHE A 104 8.77 8.41 4.94
N ASN A 105 7.96 9.41 5.29
CA ASN A 105 6.81 9.25 6.16
C ASN A 105 5.67 10.10 5.64
N LEU A 106 4.53 9.47 5.39
CA LEU A 106 3.29 10.09 4.97
C LEU A 106 2.29 9.92 6.11
N PRO A 107 1.96 11.00 6.85
CA PRO A 107 0.88 10.93 7.82
C PRO A 107 -0.44 10.64 7.09
N GLY A 108 -1.33 9.89 7.73
CA GLY A 108 -2.70 9.73 7.27
C GLY A 108 -3.39 11.09 7.24
N GLY A 109 -4.15 11.35 6.18
CA GLY A 109 -4.91 12.60 6.06
C GLY A 109 -5.92 12.74 7.18
N GLU A 110 -6.04 13.96 7.72
CA GLU A 110 -7.14 14.40 8.58
C GLU A 110 -8.48 14.39 7.83
#